data_AF-A0A2V8IG34-F1
#
_entry.id   AF-A0A2V8IG34-F1
#
_cell.length_a   1.000
_cell.length_b   1.000
_cell.length_c   1.000
_cell.angle_alpha   90.00
_cell.angle_beta   90.00
_cell.angle_gamma   90.00
#
_symmetry.space_group_name_H-M   'P 1'
#
loop_
_entity.id
_entity.type
_entity.pdbx_description
1 polymer ?
#
loop_
_entity_poly.entity_id
_entity_poly.type
_entity_poly.pdbx_seq_one_letter_code
_entity_poly.pdbx_strand_id
1 'polypeptide(L)'
;TLKKNAETYKGQAQSLQGDAESYKNQVTDLQAQLVEAQKALSEAVNLSRAVRTIDYANAKELASHFPGSENLLLDILELRQRRIKWKPGGQSPQEGFDSPSFAMYILRQKRATGIEPRPGESLAEASRSLYDRLPPINQPRTGDLVFYPAGYAMFYFADPREGSFVLGITPFGITALKSDFAKPVGYRQVQWR
;
A
#
# COMPACT_ATOMS: atom_id res chain seq x y z
N THR A 1 45.86 13.19 -47.50
CA THR A 1 45.96 12.30 -46.31
C THR A 1 45.50 12.98 -45.03
N LEU A 2 45.96 14.20 -44.71
CA LEU A 2 45.56 14.95 -43.50
C LEU A 2 44.06 15.27 -43.37
N LYS A 3 43.39 15.73 -44.45
CA LYS A 3 41.95 16.06 -44.45
C LYS A 3 41.04 14.85 -44.13
N LYS A 4 41.35 13.69 -44.70
CA LYS A 4 40.60 12.43 -44.50
C LYS A 4 40.71 11.92 -43.06
N ASN A 5 41.85 12.16 -42.40
CA ASN A 5 42.04 11.82 -41.00
C ASN A 5 41.23 12.77 -40.09
N ALA A 6 41.20 14.07 -40.40
CA ALA A 6 40.43 15.05 -39.62
C ALA A 6 38.92 14.80 -39.65
N GLU A 7 38.35 14.39 -40.78
CA GLU A 7 36.94 14.03 -40.91
C GLU A 7 36.60 12.75 -40.13
N THR A 8 37.49 11.75 -40.17
CA THR A 8 37.35 10.50 -39.39
C THR A 8 37.38 10.79 -37.89
N TYR A 9 38.33 11.61 -37.41
CA TYR A 9 38.41 11.99 -36.00
C TYR A 9 37.20 12.81 -35.53
N LYS A 10 36.65 13.68 -36.39
CA LYS A 10 35.43 14.44 -36.08
C LYS A 10 34.21 13.52 -35.93
N GLY A 11 34.06 12.53 -36.82
CA GLY A 11 32.97 11.54 -36.71
C GLY A 11 33.09 10.66 -35.46
N GLN A 12 34.30 10.24 -35.11
CA GLN A 12 34.56 9.49 -33.87
C GLN A 12 34.25 10.32 -32.62
N ALA A 13 34.66 11.59 -32.59
CA ALA A 13 34.37 12.49 -31.47
C ALA A 13 32.86 12.72 -31.28
N GLN A 14 32.10 12.87 -32.38
CA GLN A 14 30.65 13.02 -32.32
C GLN A 14 29.94 11.75 -31.84
N SER A 15 30.40 10.57 -32.28
CA SER A 15 29.87 9.28 -31.79
C SER A 15 30.12 9.12 -30.29
N LEU A 16 31.37 9.35 -29.85
CA LEU A 16 31.75 9.25 -28.44
C LEU A 16 30.98 10.23 -27.55
N GLN A 17 30.65 11.42 -28.08
CA GLN A 17 29.85 12.40 -27.37
C GLN A 17 28.39 11.93 -27.21
N GLY A 18 27.79 11.34 -28.25
CA GLY A 18 26.45 10.75 -28.17
C GLY A 18 26.39 9.57 -27.20
N ASP A 19 27.42 8.73 -27.21
CA ASP A 19 27.54 7.61 -26.26
C ASP A 19 27.67 8.12 -24.82
N ALA A 20 28.48 9.16 -24.59
CA ALA A 20 28.64 9.77 -23.27
C ALA A 20 27.34 10.38 -22.71
N GLU A 21 26.53 11.02 -23.56
CA GLU A 21 25.21 11.53 -23.18
C GLU A 21 24.23 10.40 -22.86
N SER A 22 24.22 9.34 -23.68
CA SER A 22 23.41 8.15 -23.45
C SER A 22 23.76 7.46 -22.13
N TYR A 23 25.06 7.25 -21.85
CA TYR A 23 25.51 6.68 -20.58
C TYR A 23 25.18 7.57 -19.39
N LYS A 24 25.27 8.90 -19.53
CA LYS A 24 24.88 9.83 -18.47
C LYS A 24 23.39 9.67 -18.13
N ASN A 25 22.52 9.59 -19.12
CA ASN A 25 21.09 9.37 -18.91
C ASN A 25 20.81 8.02 -18.24
N GLN A 26 21.49 6.95 -18.67
CA GLN A 26 21.36 5.63 -18.04
C GLN A 26 21.81 5.66 -16.57
N VAL A 27 22.91 6.35 -16.25
CA VAL A 27 23.38 6.51 -14.87
C VAL A 27 22.35 7.26 -14.03
N THR A 28 21.74 8.32 -14.55
CA THR A 28 20.68 9.06 -13.85
C THR A 28 19.45 8.19 -13.60
N ASP A 29 19.00 7.42 -14.59
CA ASP A 29 17.87 6.50 -14.42
C ASP A 29 18.16 5.39 -13.41
N LEU A 30 19.35 4.80 -13.48
CA LEU A 30 19.77 3.78 -12.52
C LEU A 30 19.88 4.34 -11.10
N GLN A 31 20.34 5.57 -10.93
CA GLN A 31 20.36 6.25 -9.63
C GLN A 31 18.94 6.46 -9.09
N ALA A 32 18.00 6.89 -9.94
CA ALA A 32 16.61 7.04 -9.53
C ALA A 32 15.98 5.70 -9.11
N GLN A 33 16.23 4.63 -9.88
CA GLN A 33 15.77 3.28 -9.54
C GLN A 33 16.40 2.76 -8.25
N LEU A 34 17.68 3.05 -8.00
CA LEU A 34 18.37 2.65 -6.77
C LEU A 34 17.77 3.34 -5.54
N VAL A 35 17.45 4.63 -5.64
CA VAL A 35 16.81 5.38 -4.56
C VAL A 35 15.42 4.81 -4.25
N GLU A 36 14.61 4.54 -5.27
CA GLU A 36 13.29 3.91 -5.10
C GLU A 36 13.40 2.49 -4.50
N ALA A 37 14.36 1.69 -4.96
CA ALA A 37 14.60 0.35 -4.42
C ALA A 37 15.06 0.39 -2.96
N GLN A 38 15.96 1.32 -2.60
CA GLN A 38 16.41 1.52 -1.21
C GLN A 38 15.26 1.97 -0.31
N LYS A 39 14.40 2.86 -0.80
CA LYS A 39 13.21 3.32 -0.08
C LYS A 39 12.24 2.16 0.15
N ALA A 40 11.91 1.40 -0.89
CA ALA A 40 11.06 0.21 -0.79
C ALA A 40 11.64 -0.84 0.17
N LEU A 41 12.97 -1.02 0.17
CA LEU A 41 13.65 -1.93 1.11
C LEU A 41 13.57 -1.43 2.56
N SER A 42 13.79 -0.14 2.79
CA SER A 42 13.66 0.45 4.14
C SER A 42 12.24 0.31 4.66
N GLU A 43 11.24 0.59 3.83
CA GLU A 43 9.82 0.37 4.15
C GLU A 43 9.54 -1.09 4.46
N ALA A 44 10.02 -2.02 3.64
CA ALA A 44 9.90 -3.46 3.85
C ALA A 44 10.51 -3.93 5.19
N VAL A 45 11.68 -3.41 5.57
CA VAL A 45 12.34 -3.72 6.85
C VAL A 45 11.59 -3.14 8.04
N ASN A 46 11.05 -1.92 7.92
CA ASN A 46 10.25 -1.31 8.97
C ASN A 46 8.94 -2.07 9.17
N LEU A 47 8.28 -2.46 8.07
CA LEU A 47 7.08 -3.28 8.10
C LEU A 47 7.33 -4.62 8.78
N SER A 48 8.42 -5.32 8.41
CA SER A 48 8.73 -6.64 8.97
C SER A 48 8.97 -6.62 10.48
N ARG A 49 9.63 -5.58 11.00
CA ARG A 49 9.84 -5.37 12.45
C ARG A 49 8.57 -5.01 13.20
N ALA A 50 7.61 -4.39 12.52
CA ALA A 50 6.35 -3.95 13.11
C ALA A 50 5.25 -5.01 13.03
N VAL A 51 5.51 -6.16 12.42
CA VAL A 51 4.54 -7.26 12.31
C VAL A 51 4.06 -7.66 13.69
N ARG A 52 2.74 -7.58 13.84
CA ARG A 52 2.04 -8.14 14.98
C ARG A 52 1.58 -9.55 14.63
N THR A 53 1.96 -10.52 15.45
CA THR A 53 1.45 -11.88 15.30
C THR A 53 0.00 -11.92 15.72
N ILE A 54 -0.88 -12.35 14.83
CA ILE A 54 -2.27 -12.70 15.13
C ILE A 54 -2.42 -14.17 14.82
N ASP A 55 -2.56 -14.99 15.85
CA ASP A 55 -2.88 -16.40 15.71
C ASP A 55 -4.37 -16.55 15.39
N TYR A 56 -4.67 -17.32 14.34
CA TYR A 56 -6.05 -17.61 13.96
C TYR A 56 -6.79 -18.43 15.01
N ALA A 57 -6.09 -19.26 15.78
CA ALA A 57 -6.67 -20.01 16.89
C ALA A 57 -7.30 -19.07 17.93
N ASN A 58 -6.68 -17.90 18.15
CA ASN A 58 -7.13 -16.88 19.09
C ASN A 58 -7.90 -15.74 18.41
N ALA A 59 -8.11 -15.80 17.09
CA ALA A 59 -8.76 -14.72 16.35
C ALA A 59 -10.23 -14.51 16.77
N LYS A 60 -10.92 -15.58 17.21
CA LYS A 60 -12.28 -15.47 17.76
C LYS A 60 -12.30 -14.76 19.11
N GLU A 61 -11.35 -15.06 19.98
CA GLU A 61 -11.19 -14.35 21.26
C GLU A 61 -10.86 -12.89 20.99
N LEU A 62 -9.89 -12.62 20.12
CA LEU A 62 -9.52 -11.27 19.72
C LEU A 62 -10.71 -10.50 19.10
N ALA A 63 -11.47 -11.14 18.21
CA ALA A 63 -12.67 -10.56 17.60
C ALA A 63 -13.74 -10.22 18.65
N SER A 64 -13.90 -11.03 19.70
CA SER A 64 -14.89 -10.78 20.75
C SER A 64 -14.65 -9.48 21.54
N HIS A 65 -13.42 -8.95 21.49
CA HIS A 65 -13.10 -7.63 22.06
C HIS A 65 -13.57 -6.45 21.18
N PHE A 66 -14.13 -6.72 20.00
CA PHE A 66 -14.54 -5.72 19.02
C PHE A 66 -16.03 -5.83 18.66
N PRO A 67 -16.94 -5.58 19.63
CA PRO A 67 -18.37 -5.74 19.41
C PRO A 67 -18.88 -4.88 18.26
N GLY A 68 -19.58 -5.49 17.29
CA GLY A 68 -20.05 -4.87 16.06
C GLY A 68 -19.03 -4.81 14.91
N SER A 69 -17.79 -5.27 15.13
CA SER A 69 -16.72 -5.37 14.11
C SER A 69 -16.05 -6.74 14.10
N GLU A 70 -16.60 -7.74 14.79
CA GLU A 70 -16.04 -9.08 14.94
C GLU A 70 -15.84 -9.73 13.57
N ASN A 71 -16.85 -9.60 12.72
CA ASN A 71 -16.83 -10.13 11.36
C ASN A 71 -15.87 -9.37 10.44
N LEU A 72 -15.40 -8.17 10.80
CA LEU A 72 -14.40 -7.47 9.98
C LEU A 72 -13.04 -8.15 10.12
N LEU A 73 -12.61 -8.39 11.37
CA LEU A 73 -11.33 -9.05 11.64
C LEU A 73 -11.31 -10.46 11.04
N LEU A 74 -12.35 -11.24 11.29
CA LEU A 74 -12.44 -12.62 10.83
C LEU A 74 -12.43 -12.72 9.30
N ASP A 75 -13.21 -11.89 8.58
CA ASP A 75 -13.22 -11.89 7.12
C ASP A 75 -11.86 -11.52 6.52
N ILE A 76 -11.15 -10.54 7.10
CA ILE A 76 -9.82 -10.17 6.61
C ILE A 76 -8.81 -11.31 6.87
N LEU A 77 -8.91 -11.98 8.03
CA LEU A 77 -8.05 -13.12 8.34
C LEU A 77 -8.36 -14.35 7.47
N GLU A 78 -9.61 -14.56 7.06
CA GLU A 78 -9.96 -15.59 6.07
C GLU A 78 -9.27 -15.33 4.73
N LEU A 79 -9.29 -14.08 4.24
CA LEU A 79 -8.55 -13.70 3.04
C LEU A 79 -7.03 -13.89 3.23
N ARG A 80 -6.49 -13.64 4.42
CA ARG A 80 -5.09 -13.94 4.73
C ARG A 80 -4.79 -15.43 4.59
N GLN A 81 -5.66 -16.31 5.09
CA GLN A 81 -5.52 -17.76 4.96
C GLN A 81 -5.55 -18.23 3.50
N ARG A 82 -6.36 -17.56 2.67
CA ARG A 82 -6.42 -17.78 1.22
C ARG A 82 -5.20 -17.26 0.46
N ARG A 83 -4.22 -16.66 1.16
CA ARG A 83 -2.96 -16.12 0.61
C ARG A 83 -3.19 -15.15 -0.54
N ILE A 84 -4.16 -14.24 -0.38
CA ILE A 84 -4.41 -13.17 -1.34
C ILE A 84 -3.11 -12.37 -1.56
N LYS A 85 -2.77 -12.18 -2.83
CA LYS A 85 -1.50 -11.57 -3.25
C LYS A 85 -1.60 -10.06 -3.26
N TRP A 86 -0.48 -9.41 -2.94
CA TRP A 86 -0.30 -8.01 -3.26
C TRP A 86 -0.02 -7.85 -4.75
N LYS A 87 -0.69 -6.88 -5.37
CA LYS A 87 -0.54 -6.53 -6.77
C LYS A 87 -0.91 -5.06 -6.98
N PRO A 88 0.03 -4.19 -7.38
CA PRO A 88 -0.27 -2.81 -7.79
C PRO A 88 -1.40 -2.76 -8.82
N GLY A 89 -2.45 -1.98 -8.54
CA GLY A 89 -3.61 -1.84 -9.43
C GLY A 89 -4.56 -3.05 -9.45
N GLY A 90 -4.28 -4.12 -8.71
CA GLY A 90 -5.18 -5.27 -8.57
C GLY A 90 -6.45 -4.91 -7.80
N GLN A 91 -7.59 -5.50 -8.15
CA GLN A 91 -8.90 -5.11 -7.59
C GLN A 91 -9.79 -6.30 -7.22
N SER A 92 -9.26 -7.52 -7.22
CA SER A 92 -10.03 -8.72 -6.93
C SER A 92 -9.21 -9.78 -6.19
N PRO A 93 -9.84 -10.71 -5.45
CA PRO A 93 -9.12 -11.78 -4.77
C PRO A 93 -8.29 -12.67 -5.71
N GLN A 94 -8.73 -12.83 -6.96
CA GLN A 94 -8.06 -13.66 -7.97
C GLN A 94 -6.79 -12.99 -8.50
N GLU A 95 -6.84 -11.68 -8.73
CA GLU A 95 -5.70 -10.93 -9.24
C GLU A 95 -4.74 -10.49 -8.13
N GLY A 96 -5.27 -10.27 -6.94
CA GLY A 96 -4.60 -9.57 -5.85
C GLY A 96 -5.04 -8.11 -5.72
N PHE A 97 -4.47 -7.42 -4.74
CA PHE A 97 -4.81 -6.04 -4.41
C PHE A 97 -3.59 -5.18 -4.10
N ASP A 98 -3.71 -3.88 -4.30
CA ASP A 98 -2.91 -2.91 -3.54
C ASP A 98 -3.66 -2.50 -2.27
N SER A 99 -3.02 -1.67 -1.43
CA SER A 99 -3.57 -1.36 -0.12
C SER A 99 -4.92 -0.61 -0.19
N PRO A 100 -5.08 0.47 -0.97
CA PRO A 100 -6.37 1.12 -1.12
C PRO A 100 -7.44 0.25 -1.78
N SER A 101 -7.09 -0.56 -2.80
CA SER A 101 -8.07 -1.42 -3.47
C SER A 101 -8.55 -2.56 -2.57
N PHE A 102 -7.69 -3.08 -1.70
CA PHE A 102 -8.08 -4.05 -0.67
C PHE A 102 -9.04 -3.42 0.36
N ALA A 103 -8.72 -2.23 0.87
CA ALA A 103 -9.60 -1.51 1.78
C ALA A 103 -10.98 -1.26 1.12
N MET A 104 -11.00 -0.78 -0.12
CA MET A 104 -12.22 -0.58 -0.90
C MET A 104 -13.02 -1.89 -1.07
N TYR A 105 -12.34 -3.01 -1.35
CA TYR A 105 -12.98 -4.31 -1.49
C TYR A 105 -13.72 -4.73 -0.21
N ILE A 106 -13.06 -4.63 0.95
CA ILE A 106 -13.66 -4.97 2.25
C ILE A 106 -14.83 -4.03 2.57
N LEU A 107 -14.66 -2.72 2.37
CA LEU A 107 -15.71 -1.72 2.61
C LEU A 107 -16.97 -2.02 1.79
N ARG A 108 -16.79 -2.39 0.52
CA ARG A 108 -17.90 -2.79 -0.38
C ARG A 108 -18.56 -4.09 0.05
N GLN A 109 -17.77 -5.10 0.41
CA GLN A 109 -18.30 -6.39 0.90
C GLN A 109 -19.15 -6.19 2.16
N LYS A 110 -18.73 -5.28 3.04
CA LYS A 110 -19.42 -4.92 4.29
C LYS A 110 -20.48 -3.82 4.12
N ARG A 111 -20.72 -3.34 2.89
CA ARG A 111 -21.72 -2.31 2.55
C ARG A 111 -21.56 -1.02 3.38
N ALA A 112 -20.33 -0.60 3.66
CA ALA A 112 -20.06 0.69 4.28
C ALA A 112 -20.68 1.83 3.44
N THR A 113 -21.12 2.91 4.08
CA THR A 113 -21.73 4.05 3.38
C THR A 113 -20.69 5.04 2.89
N GLY A 114 -20.96 5.71 1.77
CA GLY A 114 -20.13 6.80 1.25
C GLY A 114 -18.90 6.32 0.46
N ILE A 115 -18.89 5.05 0.06
CA ILE A 115 -17.79 4.39 -0.66
C ILE A 115 -18.19 3.96 -2.07
N GLU A 116 -19.43 4.21 -2.46
CA GLU A 116 -19.94 3.98 -3.80
C GLU A 116 -19.19 4.84 -4.83
N PRO A 117 -18.78 4.27 -5.99
CA PRO A 117 -18.18 5.05 -7.07
C PRO A 117 -19.13 6.15 -7.55
N ARG A 118 -18.58 7.32 -7.86
CA ARG A 118 -19.34 8.42 -8.47
C ARG A 118 -19.70 8.05 -9.92
N PRO A 119 -20.75 8.65 -10.50
CA PRO A 119 -21.07 8.43 -11.91
C PRO A 119 -19.86 8.66 -12.82
N GLY A 120 -19.50 7.66 -13.63
CA GLY A 120 -18.36 7.70 -14.54
C GLY A 120 -16.99 7.37 -13.91
N GLU A 121 -16.92 7.15 -12.60
CA GLU A 121 -15.68 6.83 -11.91
C GLU A 121 -15.39 5.33 -11.90
N SER A 122 -14.15 4.96 -12.20
CA SER A 122 -13.68 3.58 -12.09
C SER A 122 -13.44 3.16 -10.63
N LEU A 123 -13.48 1.85 -10.34
CA LEU A 123 -13.12 1.34 -9.01
C LEU A 123 -11.69 1.68 -8.60
N ALA A 124 -10.77 1.77 -9.57
CA ALA A 124 -9.38 2.17 -9.35
C ALA A 124 -9.26 3.62 -8.85
N GLU A 125 -10.08 4.52 -9.38
CA GLU A 125 -10.10 5.93 -8.98
C GLU A 125 -10.80 6.10 -7.64
N ALA A 126 -11.90 5.37 -7.44
CA ALA A 126 -12.61 5.36 -6.18
C ALA A 126 -11.72 4.85 -5.02
N SER A 127 -10.93 3.79 -5.24
CA SER A 127 -9.99 3.27 -4.23
C SER A 127 -8.88 4.26 -3.92
N ARG A 128 -8.27 4.88 -4.94
CA ARG A 128 -7.20 5.89 -4.76
C ARG A 128 -7.68 7.14 -4.04
N SER A 129 -8.95 7.50 -4.19
CA SER A 129 -9.55 8.67 -3.54
C SER A 129 -10.22 8.36 -2.19
N LEU A 130 -10.05 7.15 -1.62
CA LEU A 130 -10.65 6.76 -0.33
C LEU A 130 -10.38 7.76 0.80
N TYR A 131 -9.18 8.34 0.85
CA TYR A 131 -8.81 9.32 1.86
C TYR A 131 -9.71 10.56 1.82
N ASP A 132 -10.11 11.03 0.64
CA ASP A 132 -10.92 12.24 0.50
C ASP A 132 -12.43 11.96 0.56
N ARG A 133 -12.82 10.69 0.43
CA ARG A 133 -14.24 10.25 0.45
C ARG A 133 -14.80 10.12 1.85
N LEU A 134 -13.99 9.58 2.76
CA LEU A 134 -14.44 9.25 4.09
C LEU A 134 -14.30 10.46 5.03
N PRO A 135 -15.15 10.59 6.06
CA PRO A 135 -15.05 11.69 7.02
C PRO A 135 -13.74 11.66 7.81
N PRO A 136 -13.06 12.81 8.02
CA PRO A 136 -11.85 12.87 8.83
C PRO A 136 -12.17 12.72 10.32
N ILE A 137 -11.28 12.05 11.05
CA ILE A 137 -11.34 11.90 12.52
C ILE A 137 -9.94 12.03 13.13
N ASN A 138 -9.88 12.38 14.42
CA ASN A 138 -8.62 12.53 15.15
C ASN A 138 -8.29 11.31 16.03
N GLN A 139 -9.30 10.52 16.39
CA GLN A 139 -9.16 9.34 17.24
C GLN A 139 -9.87 8.17 16.55
N PRO A 140 -9.13 7.24 15.90
CA PRO A 140 -9.74 6.10 15.23
C PRO A 140 -10.33 5.12 16.24
N ARG A 141 -11.44 4.51 15.86
CA ARG A 141 -12.06 3.37 16.55
C ARG A 141 -11.91 2.12 15.70
N THR A 142 -12.14 0.95 16.29
CA THR A 142 -12.06 -0.32 15.56
C THR A 142 -12.92 -0.27 14.30
N GLY A 143 -12.33 -0.64 13.17
CA GLY A 143 -12.94 -0.60 11.84
C GLY A 143 -12.69 0.70 11.07
N ASP A 144 -12.24 1.78 11.69
CA ASP A 144 -11.85 2.98 10.94
C ASP A 144 -10.58 2.74 10.10
N LEU A 145 -10.36 3.55 9.07
CA LEU A 145 -9.17 3.46 8.23
C LEU A 145 -8.07 4.40 8.72
N VAL A 146 -6.84 3.87 8.75
CA VAL A 146 -5.61 4.64 8.93
C VAL A 146 -4.87 4.69 7.60
N PHE A 147 -4.42 5.89 7.24
CA PHE A 147 -3.61 6.12 6.05
C PHE A 147 -2.18 6.42 6.45
N TYR A 148 -1.22 5.75 5.83
CA TYR A 148 0.21 5.92 6.07
C TYR A 148 0.92 6.44 4.81
N PRO A 149 2.16 6.95 4.96
CA PRO A 149 3.04 7.20 3.82
C PRO A 149 3.16 5.99 2.89
N ALA A 150 3.58 6.22 1.65
CA ALA A 150 3.61 5.22 0.57
C ALA A 150 2.23 4.68 0.13
N GLY A 151 1.13 5.30 0.58
CA GLY A 151 -0.21 5.03 0.07
C GLY A 151 -0.93 3.84 0.71
N TYR A 152 -0.49 3.40 1.90
CA TYR A 152 -1.20 2.35 2.63
C TYR A 152 -2.50 2.88 3.25
N ALA A 153 -3.58 2.12 3.07
CA ALA A 153 -4.87 2.26 3.75
C ALA A 153 -5.16 0.95 4.50
N MET A 154 -5.23 1.02 5.84
CA MET A 154 -5.35 -0.16 6.69
C MET A 154 -6.46 0.00 7.74
N PHE A 155 -7.14 -1.08 8.09
CA PHE A 155 -8.18 -1.08 9.12
C PHE A 155 -7.58 -1.03 10.52
N TYR A 156 -8.04 -0.10 11.34
CA TYR A 156 -7.62 0.05 12.73
C TYR A 156 -8.37 -0.90 13.66
N PHE A 157 -7.65 -1.41 14.66
CA PHE A 157 -8.20 -2.21 15.75
C PHE A 157 -7.65 -1.72 17.08
N ALA A 158 -8.54 -1.24 17.94
CA ALA A 158 -8.21 -0.73 19.27
C ALA A 158 -8.09 -1.87 20.27
N ASP A 159 -6.90 -2.42 20.46
CA ASP A 159 -6.68 -3.51 21.41
C ASP A 159 -6.15 -2.99 22.77
N PRO A 160 -6.94 -3.08 23.84
CA PRO A 160 -6.55 -2.58 25.16
C PRO A 160 -5.49 -3.45 25.87
N ARG A 161 -5.23 -4.69 25.41
CA ARG A 161 -4.30 -5.61 26.08
C ARG A 161 -2.87 -5.48 25.55
N GLU A 162 -2.71 -5.49 24.23
CA GLU A 162 -1.40 -5.51 23.58
C GLU A 162 -1.09 -4.21 22.80
N GLY A 163 -2.02 -3.26 22.82
CA GLY A 163 -1.91 -2.01 22.07
C GLY A 163 -2.49 -2.10 20.66
N SER A 164 -3.00 -0.97 20.18
CA SER A 164 -3.70 -0.88 18.90
C SER A 164 -2.85 -1.30 17.72
N PHE A 165 -3.49 -1.95 16.76
CA PHE A 165 -2.86 -2.44 15.55
C PHE A 165 -3.68 -2.06 14.31
N VAL A 166 -3.07 -2.22 13.16
CA VAL A 166 -3.72 -2.06 11.86
C VAL A 166 -3.59 -3.34 11.05
N LEU A 167 -4.57 -3.60 10.18
CA LEU A 167 -4.63 -4.78 9.33
C LEU A 167 -4.97 -4.37 7.89
N GLY A 168 -4.14 -4.78 6.95
CA GLY A 168 -4.31 -4.49 5.53
C GLY A 168 -3.38 -5.32 4.66
N ILE A 169 -3.43 -5.11 3.35
CA ILE A 169 -2.52 -5.78 2.43
C ILE A 169 -1.23 -4.96 2.23
N THR A 170 -0.11 -5.65 2.25
CA THR A 170 1.25 -5.14 2.03
C THR A 170 1.95 -6.02 0.99
N PRO A 171 3.16 -5.67 0.52
CA PRO A 171 3.96 -6.58 -0.32
C PRO A 171 4.18 -7.99 0.28
N PHE A 172 4.02 -8.16 1.59
CA PHE A 172 4.08 -9.45 2.29
C PHE A 172 2.72 -10.17 2.42
N GLY A 173 1.69 -9.68 1.72
CA GLY A 173 0.31 -10.16 1.83
C GLY A 173 -0.49 -9.40 2.90
N ILE A 174 -1.57 -10.00 3.38
CA ILE A 174 -2.39 -9.41 4.44
C ILE A 174 -1.64 -9.51 5.77
N THR A 175 -1.32 -8.36 6.37
CA THR A 175 -0.40 -8.24 7.50
C THR A 175 -1.00 -7.38 8.59
N ALA A 176 -0.88 -7.84 9.84
CA ALA A 176 -1.16 -7.02 11.01
C ALA A 176 0.13 -6.30 11.44
N LEU A 177 0.04 -5.01 11.71
CA LEU A 177 1.17 -4.18 12.13
C LEU A 177 0.77 -3.40 13.38
N LYS A 178 1.73 -3.11 14.26
CA LYS A 178 1.51 -2.13 15.34
C LYS A 178 1.06 -0.80 14.74
N SER A 179 0.05 -0.14 15.30
CA SER A 179 -0.55 1.05 14.68
C SER A 179 0.40 2.27 14.60
N ASP A 180 1.48 2.26 15.36
CA ASP A 180 2.52 3.30 15.43
C ASP A 180 3.77 2.99 14.59
N PHE A 181 3.73 1.95 13.73
CA PHE A 181 4.88 1.56 12.91
C PHE A 181 5.43 2.69 12.00
N ALA A 182 4.57 3.64 11.66
CA ALA A 182 4.90 4.87 10.96
C ALA A 182 3.95 5.98 11.41
N LYS A 183 4.33 7.25 11.22
CA LYS A 183 3.44 8.38 11.48
C LYS A 183 2.29 8.38 10.46
N PRO A 184 1.02 8.28 10.88
CA PRO A 184 -0.11 8.33 9.96
C PRO A 184 -0.21 9.66 9.23
N VAL A 185 -0.65 9.62 7.98
CA VAL A 185 -1.09 10.79 7.20
C VAL A 185 -2.41 11.31 7.75
N GLY A 186 -3.30 10.40 8.15
CA GLY A 186 -4.56 10.74 8.80
C GLY A 186 -5.46 9.53 9.01
N TYR A 187 -6.56 9.76 9.72
CA TYR A 187 -7.57 8.75 10.03
C TYR A 187 -8.90 9.09 9.38
N ARG A 188 -9.66 8.07 9.00
CA ARG A 188 -10.95 8.22 8.36
C ARG A 188 -12.00 7.32 8.97
N GLN A 189 -13.12 7.92 9.30
CA GLN A 189 -14.25 7.21 9.86
C GLN A 189 -14.89 6.31 8.82
N VAL A 190 -15.10 5.06 9.16
CA VAL A 190 -15.94 4.17 8.37
C VAL A 190 -17.34 4.12 9.00
N GLN A 191 -18.35 4.31 8.16
CA GLN A 191 -19.74 4.18 8.56
C GLN A 191 -20.25 2.80 8.13
N TRP A 192 -20.29 1.87 9.08
CA TRP A 192 -20.78 0.51 8.89
C TRP A 192 -22.32 0.47 8.87
N ARG A 193 -22.88 -0.47 8.10
CA ARG A 193 -24.33 -0.74 8.06
C ARG A 193 -24.71 -1.93 8.93
#